data_AF-A0A0G4FJH3-F1
#
_entry.id   AF-A0A0G4FJH3-F1
#
_cell.length_a   1.000
_cell.length_b   1.000
_cell.length_c   1.000
_cell.angle_alpha   90.00
_cell.angle_beta   90.00
_cell.angle_gamma   90.00
#
_symmetry.space_group_name_H-M   'P 1'
#
loop_
_entity.id
_entity.type
_entity.pdbx_description
1 polymer ?
#
loop_
_entity_poly.entity_id
_entity_poly.type
_entity_poly.pdbx_seq_one_letter_code
_entity_poly.pdbx_strand_id
1 'polypeptide(L)'
;MLRKGRPSKAAGTSTKAAGRSPSPSKGPRHKVVQFGRIHDTENPAYRFQFPSEDAARVGMTEGLIPVGFLSSYPVDKTYVYMEIRPGEGAPEFRTAFETPENIIEGWTSNVDELWSKTLRLLERKKLLTEGALDELDGDPFYLMGLSDPTTQNTLKKASTQPVLRCLGNRPTIEEWALYIEADLDEADAPFKWVVESFASMELPPPWTSYKGVGSIVCYLNNETNQTTWKHPFFDYFKSLLEHCRHATHEEHLKLRITRMLWSFEAESMSISSLQHPLLSPQWLLSFAEILSIDLVQEPYVCRTLKTYLKHFAHQYRHYQQVEEQDVVQLLEAIDIERDKADEIHDLLAGKTEEPNIDDLASGQMMCVECAPHASADNTAAGGPMMLEKPAAEGDAVAAGTTGKVATIFCTSCNDSFCEACFTKIHGKGDRRNHRPVRLIPCSRCLTLPAKLQCTYTFENFCHRCYAMIHVKELPPHLDLRPRRITYSKKGPLLDSSRRDADVTLLWRGPAWHTFYDIRGIPFHYNFETDEAMRRDPVDSSISSESPGPTTQHVSQEEEQAVAAAGRVHPGLTNIANVKKPPMLKGLFTTPR
;
A
#
# COMPACT_ATOMS: atom_id res chain seq x y z
N MET A 1 -11.37 70.86 32.40
CA MET A 1 -11.16 71.68 31.19
C MET A 1 -11.42 70.75 30.00
N LEU A 2 -12.33 70.92 29.05
CA LEU A 2 -13.21 72.00 28.61
C LEU A 2 -14.48 71.34 28.04
N ARG A 3 -15.63 71.92 28.37
CA ARG A 3 -16.97 71.66 27.83
C ARG A 3 -17.09 72.17 26.39
N LYS A 4 -18.01 71.58 25.61
CA LYS A 4 -18.96 72.18 24.62
C LYS A 4 -19.43 71.05 23.69
N GLY A 5 -20.69 70.85 23.31
CA GLY A 5 -21.94 71.55 23.56
C GLY A 5 -23.02 70.85 22.71
N ARG A 6 -24.19 70.60 23.28
CA ARG A 6 -25.41 70.21 22.55
C ARG A 6 -25.87 71.34 21.64
N PRO A 7 -26.63 71.02 20.59
CA PRO A 7 -27.80 71.81 20.25
C PRO A 7 -29.07 70.97 20.30
N SER A 8 -30.14 71.60 20.77
CA SER A 8 -31.48 71.04 20.90
C SER A 8 -32.46 71.82 20.01
N LYS A 9 -33.39 71.06 19.41
CA LYS A 9 -34.76 71.38 18.97
C LYS A 9 -34.96 72.27 17.74
N ALA A 10 -35.65 71.69 16.76
CA ALA A 10 -36.86 72.30 16.20
C ALA A 10 -37.85 71.18 15.83
N ALA A 11 -39.08 71.29 16.35
CA ALA A 11 -40.21 70.45 15.98
C ALA A 11 -40.86 71.06 14.73
N GLY A 12 -41.11 70.24 13.72
CA GLY A 12 -41.86 70.58 12.52
C GLY A 12 -42.70 69.40 12.08
N THR A 13 -43.98 69.43 12.41
CA THR A 13 -45.00 68.50 11.91
C THR A 13 -45.33 68.82 10.46
N SER A 14 -44.98 67.91 9.54
CA SER A 14 -45.47 67.90 8.16
C SER A 14 -45.85 66.48 7.78
N THR A 15 -47.16 66.25 7.67
CA THR A 15 -47.76 65.03 7.13
C THR A 15 -47.55 65.01 5.61
N LYS A 16 -46.49 64.32 5.17
CA LYS A 16 -46.32 63.89 3.78
C LYS A 16 -46.60 62.39 3.71
N ALA A 17 -47.53 62.01 2.82
CA ALA A 17 -47.82 60.62 2.49
C ALA A 17 -46.53 59.92 2.02
N ALA A 18 -46.05 58.99 2.85
CA ALA A 18 -44.90 58.16 2.54
C ALA A 18 -45.32 57.10 1.52
N GLY A 19 -44.97 57.31 0.25
CA GLY A 19 -44.77 56.18 -0.65
C GLY A 19 -43.71 55.28 -0.02
N ARG A 20 -44.08 54.04 0.29
CA ARG A 20 -43.15 53.02 0.77
C ARG A 20 -41.98 52.95 -0.21
N SER A 21 -40.82 53.43 0.20
CA SER A 21 -39.57 53.02 -0.43
C SER A 21 -39.51 51.49 -0.35
N PRO A 22 -39.23 50.79 -1.47
CA PRO A 22 -39.08 49.34 -1.44
C PRO A 22 -38.04 49.01 -0.38
N SER A 23 -38.44 48.18 0.59
CA SER A 23 -37.53 47.68 1.61
C SER A 23 -36.31 47.08 0.91
N PRO A 24 -35.08 47.26 1.44
CA PRO A 24 -33.88 46.68 0.87
C PRO A 24 -34.16 45.20 0.57
N SER A 25 -33.99 44.82 -0.70
CA SER A 25 -34.28 43.48 -1.18
C SER A 25 -33.58 42.49 -0.26
N LYS A 26 -34.36 41.66 0.42
CA LYS A 26 -33.80 40.54 1.19
C LYS A 26 -32.99 39.72 0.18
N GLY A 27 -31.73 39.46 0.50
CA GLY A 27 -30.86 38.66 -0.36
C GLY A 27 -31.47 37.29 -0.68
N PRO A 28 -30.88 36.56 -1.65
CA PRO A 28 -31.39 35.26 -2.07
C PRO A 28 -31.59 34.33 -0.87
N ARG A 29 -32.81 33.78 -0.76
CA ARG A 29 -33.19 32.89 0.37
C ARG A 29 -32.68 31.46 0.20
N HIS A 30 -32.27 31.07 -1.00
CA HIS A 30 -31.81 29.72 -1.28
C HIS A 30 -30.48 29.40 -0.60
N LYS A 31 -30.23 28.11 -0.41
CA LYS A 31 -28.97 27.57 0.10
C LYS A 31 -28.54 26.41 -0.78
N VAL A 32 -27.42 26.58 -1.49
CA VAL A 32 -26.76 25.51 -2.24
C VAL A 32 -26.10 24.56 -1.24
N VAL A 33 -26.57 23.31 -1.23
CA VAL A 33 -26.08 22.24 -0.36
C VAL A 33 -24.89 21.54 -1.03
N GLN A 34 -24.98 21.34 -2.34
CA GLN A 34 -23.97 20.67 -3.17
C GLN A 34 -23.99 21.25 -4.59
N PHE A 35 -22.82 21.60 -5.13
CA PHE A 35 -22.72 22.24 -6.46
C PHE A 35 -22.83 21.29 -7.65
N GLY A 36 -22.67 19.97 -7.51
CA GLY A 36 -22.69 19.07 -8.67
C GLY A 36 -21.53 19.28 -9.67
N ARG A 37 -21.36 18.38 -10.64
CA ARG A 37 -20.33 18.40 -11.69
C ARG A 37 -20.94 18.84 -13.01
N ILE A 38 -20.18 19.53 -13.83
CA ILE A 38 -20.58 19.80 -15.21
C ILE A 38 -20.33 18.51 -15.99
N HIS A 39 -21.41 17.89 -16.50
CA HIS A 39 -21.36 16.55 -17.10
C HIS A 39 -20.98 16.59 -18.57
N ASP A 40 -21.62 17.46 -19.35
CA ASP A 40 -21.34 17.63 -20.77
C ASP A 40 -21.54 19.11 -21.11
N THR A 41 -20.43 19.80 -21.42
CA THR A 41 -20.53 21.20 -21.83
C THR A 41 -21.10 21.34 -23.23
N GLU A 42 -20.98 20.35 -24.11
CA GLU A 42 -21.40 20.44 -25.51
C GLU A 42 -22.89 20.19 -25.68
N ASN A 43 -23.49 19.37 -24.81
CA ASN A 43 -24.92 19.09 -24.85
C ASN A 43 -25.76 20.31 -24.42
N PRO A 44 -26.59 20.87 -25.32
CA PRO A 44 -27.42 22.04 -25.02
C PRO A 44 -28.47 21.77 -23.93
N ALA A 45 -28.85 20.51 -23.69
CA ALA A 45 -29.81 20.15 -22.63
C ALA A 45 -29.30 20.45 -21.21
N TYR A 46 -27.97 20.58 -21.03
CA TYR A 46 -27.35 20.96 -19.77
C TYR A 46 -27.08 22.46 -19.66
N ARG A 47 -27.71 23.26 -20.53
CA ARG A 47 -27.58 24.72 -20.55
C ARG A 47 -28.96 25.37 -20.49
N PHE A 48 -29.04 26.52 -19.85
CA PHE A 48 -30.27 27.33 -19.79
C PHE A 48 -29.93 28.81 -19.95
N GLN A 49 -30.94 29.64 -20.20
CA GLN A 49 -30.77 31.09 -20.31
C GLN A 49 -31.51 31.77 -19.16
N PHE A 50 -30.85 32.73 -18.50
CA PHE A 50 -31.46 33.52 -17.44
C PHE A 50 -31.15 35.01 -17.59
N PRO A 51 -32.03 35.91 -17.13
CA PRO A 51 -31.80 37.35 -17.22
C PRO A 51 -30.49 37.77 -16.54
N SER A 52 -29.69 38.61 -17.19
CA SER A 52 -28.50 39.18 -16.55
C SER A 52 -28.91 40.16 -15.45
N GLU A 53 -28.27 40.08 -14.27
CA GLU A 53 -28.45 41.08 -13.21
C GLU A 53 -27.82 42.43 -13.56
N ASP A 54 -26.91 42.45 -14.54
CA ASP A 54 -26.22 43.65 -14.96
C ASP A 54 -27.21 44.53 -15.74
N ALA A 55 -27.85 45.49 -15.05
CA ALA A 55 -28.85 46.38 -15.62
C ALA A 55 -28.35 47.16 -16.86
N ALA A 56 -27.03 47.25 -17.06
CA ALA A 56 -26.40 47.83 -18.24
C ALA A 56 -26.40 46.90 -19.47
N ARG A 57 -26.59 45.58 -19.27
CA ARG A 57 -26.63 44.56 -20.31
C ARG A 57 -28.03 43.95 -20.36
N VAL A 58 -28.90 44.56 -21.16
CA VAL A 58 -30.18 43.93 -21.54
C VAL A 58 -29.86 42.70 -22.38
N GLY A 59 -29.78 41.53 -21.74
CA GLY A 59 -29.44 40.28 -22.39
C GLY A 59 -29.66 39.07 -21.49
N MET A 60 -29.87 37.92 -22.12
CA MET A 60 -29.86 36.63 -21.44
C MET A 60 -28.42 36.15 -21.25
N THR A 61 -28.11 35.67 -20.06
CA THR A 61 -26.85 35.00 -19.74
C THR A 61 -27.06 33.48 -19.83
N GLU A 62 -26.11 32.77 -20.43
CA GLU A 62 -26.10 31.32 -20.44
C GLU A 62 -25.64 30.76 -19.09
N GLY A 63 -26.46 29.89 -18.51
CA GLY A 63 -26.22 29.12 -17.29
C GLY A 63 -26.00 27.65 -17.58
N LEU A 64 -25.30 26.99 -16.67
CA LEU A 64 -24.99 25.56 -16.72
C LEU A 64 -25.82 24.81 -15.69
N ILE A 65 -26.26 23.60 -16.06
CA ILE A 65 -27.00 22.68 -15.20
C ILE A 65 -26.04 21.58 -14.72
N PRO A 66 -25.54 21.65 -13.47
CA PRO A 66 -24.64 20.64 -12.93
C PRO A 66 -25.35 19.36 -12.46
N VAL A 67 -24.75 18.20 -12.75
CA VAL A 67 -25.17 16.88 -12.26
C VAL A 67 -24.72 16.65 -10.82
N GLY A 68 -25.61 16.16 -9.96
CA GLY A 68 -25.37 15.99 -8.53
C GLY A 68 -25.44 17.32 -7.77
N PHE A 69 -26.15 18.31 -8.30
CA PHE A 69 -26.46 19.55 -7.61
C PHE A 69 -27.63 19.34 -6.66
N LEU A 70 -27.50 19.86 -5.45
CA LEU A 70 -28.54 19.82 -4.43
C LEU A 70 -28.66 21.22 -3.83
N SER A 71 -29.87 21.75 -3.85
CA SER A 71 -30.20 23.05 -3.27
C SER A 71 -31.41 22.92 -2.37
N SER A 72 -31.55 23.88 -1.46
CA SER A 72 -32.68 23.99 -0.56
C SER A 72 -33.22 25.42 -0.57
N TYR A 73 -34.54 25.55 -0.52
CA TYR A 73 -35.22 26.83 -0.43
C TYR A 73 -36.11 26.84 0.83
N PRO A 74 -35.92 27.79 1.76
CA PRO A 74 -36.68 27.86 3.00
C PRO A 74 -38.06 28.46 2.75
N VAL A 75 -39.10 27.72 3.11
CA VAL A 75 -40.51 28.11 2.94
C VAL A 75 -41.24 27.86 4.24
N ASP A 76 -41.96 28.85 4.76
CA ASP A 76 -42.55 28.82 6.09
C ASP A 76 -41.55 28.40 7.19
N LYS A 77 -41.69 27.19 7.74
CA LYS A 77 -40.82 26.60 8.78
C LYS A 77 -40.09 25.33 8.29
N THR A 78 -40.06 25.12 6.98
CA THR A 78 -39.59 23.90 6.31
C THR A 78 -38.72 24.28 5.11
N TYR A 79 -38.24 23.28 4.37
CA TYR A 79 -37.39 23.41 3.21
C TYR A 79 -37.93 22.56 2.06
N VAL A 80 -37.87 23.12 0.86
CA VAL A 80 -38.01 22.37 -0.39
C VAL A 80 -36.62 22.14 -0.96
N TYR A 81 -36.34 20.91 -1.37
CA TYR A 81 -35.07 20.52 -1.96
C TYR A 81 -35.25 20.20 -3.44
N MET A 82 -34.23 20.54 -4.25
CA MET A 82 -34.14 20.12 -5.64
C MET A 82 -32.77 19.50 -5.90
N GLU A 83 -32.81 18.31 -6.49
CA GLU A 83 -31.63 17.52 -6.85
C GLU A 83 -31.59 17.28 -8.36
N ILE A 84 -30.38 17.21 -8.92
CA ILE A 84 -30.12 16.98 -10.34
C ILE A 84 -29.23 15.76 -10.49
N ARG A 85 -29.50 14.88 -11.46
CA ARG A 85 -28.66 13.73 -11.81
C ARG A 85 -28.46 13.62 -13.33
N PRO A 86 -27.55 12.76 -13.82
CA PRO A 86 -27.42 12.54 -15.25
C PRO A 86 -28.59 11.68 -15.73
N GLY A 87 -29.24 12.08 -16.83
CA GLY A 87 -30.29 11.30 -17.50
C GLY A 87 -29.87 10.88 -18.91
N GLU A 88 -30.73 10.12 -19.59
CA GLU A 88 -30.52 9.63 -20.96
C GLU A 88 -30.69 10.79 -21.97
N GLY A 89 -29.66 11.62 -22.10
CA GLY A 89 -29.58 12.74 -23.05
C GLY A 89 -29.92 14.13 -22.48
N ALA A 90 -30.55 14.21 -21.32
CA ALA A 90 -30.87 15.46 -20.61
C ALA A 90 -30.69 15.30 -19.09
N PRO A 91 -30.47 16.39 -18.33
CA PRO A 91 -30.49 16.31 -16.87
C PRO A 91 -31.85 15.84 -16.37
N GLU A 92 -31.85 15.03 -15.32
CA GLU A 92 -33.06 14.66 -14.59
C GLU A 92 -33.11 15.37 -13.25
N PHE A 93 -34.31 15.80 -12.86
CA PHE A 93 -34.57 16.59 -11.68
C PHE A 93 -35.48 15.82 -10.73
N ARG A 94 -35.29 16.00 -9.42
CA ARG A 94 -36.11 15.44 -8.35
C ARG A 94 -36.37 16.49 -7.29
N THR A 95 -37.55 16.46 -6.65
CA THR A 95 -37.87 17.34 -5.52
C THR A 95 -38.17 16.55 -4.25
N ALA A 96 -37.78 17.12 -3.11
CA ALA A 96 -38.04 16.58 -1.77
C ALA A 96 -38.46 17.69 -0.81
N PHE A 97 -39.05 17.33 0.34
CA PHE A 97 -39.63 18.30 1.29
C PHE A 97 -39.35 17.93 2.74
N GLU A 98 -39.07 18.94 3.56
CA GLU A 98 -38.53 18.84 4.94
C GLU A 98 -37.12 18.26 5.00
N THR A 99 -36.87 17.12 4.36
CA THR A 99 -35.54 16.50 4.25
C THR A 99 -35.27 16.06 2.81
N PRO A 100 -33.99 15.93 2.38
CA PRO A 100 -33.63 15.44 1.05
C PRO A 100 -34.14 14.03 0.74
N GLU A 101 -34.39 13.20 1.77
CA GLU A 101 -34.84 11.82 1.63
C GLU A 101 -36.36 11.70 1.42
N ASN A 102 -37.13 12.71 1.81
CA ASN A 102 -38.58 12.72 1.70
C ASN A 102 -39.04 13.22 0.32
N ILE A 103 -38.90 12.34 -0.67
CA ILE A 103 -39.16 12.63 -2.08
C ILE A 103 -40.64 12.93 -2.31
N ILE A 104 -40.94 14.08 -2.93
CA ILE A 104 -42.30 14.44 -3.35
C ILE A 104 -42.60 13.87 -4.73
N GLU A 105 -41.71 14.16 -5.68
CA GLU A 105 -41.86 13.79 -7.09
C GLU A 105 -40.54 13.22 -7.58
N GLY A 106 -40.60 12.11 -8.31
CA GLY A 106 -39.45 11.36 -8.79
C GLY A 106 -38.65 12.07 -9.88
N TRP A 107 -37.71 11.33 -10.47
CA TRP A 107 -36.85 11.82 -11.53
C TRP A 107 -37.61 12.09 -12.83
N THR A 108 -37.41 13.27 -13.41
CA THR A 108 -37.97 13.66 -14.71
C THR A 108 -37.03 14.63 -15.41
N SER A 109 -37.00 14.61 -16.74
CA SER A 109 -36.21 15.54 -17.57
C SER A 109 -36.88 16.89 -17.78
N ASN A 110 -38.18 17.01 -17.48
CA ASN A 110 -38.95 18.25 -17.61
C ASN A 110 -39.11 18.94 -16.25
N VAL A 111 -38.30 19.98 -16.01
CA VAL A 111 -38.29 20.73 -14.74
C VAL A 111 -39.61 21.48 -14.49
N ASP A 112 -40.28 21.98 -15.52
CA ASP A 112 -41.54 22.71 -15.36
C ASP A 112 -42.69 21.77 -14.97
N GLU A 113 -42.72 20.58 -15.58
CA GLU A 113 -43.67 19.53 -15.21
C GLU A 113 -43.41 19.04 -13.79
N LEU A 114 -42.15 18.81 -13.42
CA LEU A 114 -41.74 18.47 -12.05
C LEU A 114 -42.28 19.50 -11.06
N TRP A 115 -41.94 20.77 -11.29
CA TRP A 115 -42.25 21.85 -10.37
C TRP A 115 -43.76 22.05 -10.23
N SER A 116 -44.49 22.01 -11.33
CA SER A 116 -45.96 22.08 -11.34
C SER A 116 -46.61 20.95 -10.54
N LYS A 117 -46.09 19.71 -10.66
CA LYS A 117 -46.57 18.57 -9.87
C LYS A 117 -46.25 18.74 -8.39
N THR A 118 -45.03 19.18 -8.07
CA THR A 118 -44.59 19.44 -6.70
C THR A 118 -45.48 20.47 -6.01
N LEU A 119 -45.77 21.61 -6.66
CA LEU A 119 -46.65 22.65 -6.11
C LEU A 119 -48.08 22.13 -5.88
N ARG A 120 -48.66 21.44 -6.86
CA ARG A 120 -50.00 20.82 -6.71
C ARG A 120 -50.04 19.79 -5.59
N LEU A 121 -48.97 19.02 -5.39
CA LEU A 121 -48.86 18.05 -4.31
C LEU A 121 -48.78 18.72 -2.94
N LEU A 122 -47.98 19.79 -2.81
CA LEU A 122 -47.84 20.59 -1.60
C LEU A 122 -49.17 21.27 -1.22
N GLU A 123 -49.86 21.85 -2.21
CA GLU A 123 -51.18 22.47 -2.05
C GLU A 123 -52.25 21.44 -1.64
N ARG A 124 -52.38 20.33 -2.39
CA ARG A 124 -53.38 19.29 -2.12
C ARG A 124 -53.21 18.67 -0.74
N LYS A 125 -51.97 18.47 -0.29
CA LYS A 125 -51.66 17.93 1.03
C LYS A 125 -51.71 19.01 2.14
N LYS A 126 -51.91 20.28 1.79
CA LYS A 126 -51.91 21.43 2.71
C LYS A 126 -50.65 21.49 3.58
N LEU A 127 -49.50 21.18 2.98
CA LEU A 127 -48.21 21.16 3.68
C LEU A 127 -47.61 22.56 3.84
N LEU A 128 -48.05 23.51 3.02
CA LEU A 128 -47.60 24.91 3.00
C LEU A 128 -48.79 25.87 3.09
N THR A 129 -48.54 27.08 3.57
CA THR A 129 -49.52 28.17 3.52
C THR A 129 -49.71 28.71 2.10
N GLU A 130 -50.84 29.38 1.81
CA GLU A 130 -51.06 29.99 0.48
C GLU A 130 -49.97 30.99 0.12
N GLY A 131 -49.54 31.84 1.07
CA GLY A 131 -48.46 32.78 0.83
C GLY A 131 -47.11 32.11 0.55
N ALA A 132 -46.87 30.91 1.11
CA ALA A 132 -45.70 30.10 0.79
C ALA A 132 -45.76 29.47 -0.61
N LEU A 133 -46.95 29.06 -1.06
CA LEU A 133 -47.17 28.60 -2.42
C LEU A 133 -46.99 29.74 -3.43
N ASP A 134 -47.50 30.93 -3.12
CA ASP A 134 -47.28 32.15 -3.93
C ASP A 134 -45.78 32.50 -4.05
N GLU A 135 -45.00 32.33 -2.98
CA GLU A 135 -43.55 32.50 -3.01
C GLU A 135 -42.85 31.46 -3.92
N LEU A 136 -43.40 30.25 -4.03
CA LEU A 136 -42.85 29.16 -4.83
C LEU A 136 -43.35 29.13 -6.29
N ASP A 137 -44.31 29.97 -6.66
CA ASP A 137 -44.83 30.09 -8.04
C ASP A 137 -43.82 30.76 -9.02
N GLY A 138 -42.59 31.00 -8.55
CA GLY A 138 -41.48 31.47 -9.37
C GLY A 138 -40.77 30.36 -10.17
N ASP A 139 -39.87 30.79 -11.05
CA ASP A 139 -39.00 29.89 -11.82
C ASP A 139 -38.15 29.01 -10.88
N PRO A 140 -38.16 27.67 -11.03
CA PRO A 140 -37.44 26.76 -10.14
C PRO A 140 -35.92 26.98 -10.17
N PHE A 141 -35.32 27.34 -11.30
CA PHE A 141 -33.88 27.61 -11.37
C PHE A 141 -33.50 28.88 -10.62
N TYR A 142 -34.37 29.89 -10.61
CA TYR A 142 -34.18 31.09 -9.79
C TYR A 142 -34.36 30.79 -8.30
N LEU A 143 -35.47 30.13 -7.94
CA LEU A 143 -35.77 29.78 -6.56
C LEU A 143 -34.69 28.90 -5.94
N MET A 144 -34.16 27.94 -6.70
CA MET A 144 -33.14 27.00 -6.23
C MET A 144 -31.71 27.54 -6.32
N GLY A 145 -31.54 28.77 -6.82
CA GLY A 145 -30.23 29.41 -6.93
C GLY A 145 -29.34 28.88 -8.05
N LEU A 146 -29.88 28.11 -8.99
CA LEU A 146 -29.12 27.74 -10.19
C LEU A 146 -28.84 28.96 -11.06
N SER A 147 -29.78 29.90 -11.18
CA SER A 147 -29.56 31.14 -11.94
C SER A 147 -28.80 32.22 -11.16
N ASP A 148 -28.40 31.96 -9.91
CA ASP A 148 -27.63 32.91 -9.11
C ASP A 148 -26.24 33.12 -9.72
N PRO A 149 -25.83 34.37 -10.01
CA PRO A 149 -24.52 34.64 -10.61
C PRO A 149 -23.36 34.10 -9.78
N THR A 150 -23.47 34.09 -8.45
CA THR A 150 -22.43 33.55 -7.58
C THR A 150 -22.30 32.04 -7.75
N THR A 151 -23.43 31.33 -7.82
CA THR A 151 -23.50 29.90 -8.09
C THR A 151 -22.93 29.57 -9.47
N GLN A 152 -23.36 30.27 -10.52
CA GLN A 152 -22.85 30.05 -11.88
C GLN A 152 -21.36 30.35 -12.02
N ASN A 153 -20.85 31.41 -11.38
CA ASN A 153 -19.42 31.69 -11.34
C ASN A 153 -18.64 30.60 -10.60
N THR A 154 -19.20 30.06 -9.52
CA THR A 154 -18.62 28.95 -8.76
C THR A 154 -18.57 27.68 -9.59
N LEU A 155 -19.63 27.36 -10.33
CA LEU A 155 -19.68 26.23 -11.26
C LEU A 155 -18.65 26.36 -12.38
N LYS A 156 -18.54 27.54 -13.01
CA LYS A 156 -17.54 27.82 -14.06
C LYS A 156 -16.10 27.69 -13.53
N LYS A 157 -15.84 28.14 -12.30
CA LYS A 157 -14.55 27.91 -11.65
C LYS A 157 -14.32 26.42 -11.35
N ALA A 158 -15.35 25.70 -10.88
CA ALA A 158 -15.27 24.28 -10.58
C ALA A 158 -15.14 23.38 -11.83
N SER A 159 -15.53 23.84 -13.02
CA SER A 159 -15.20 23.14 -14.28
C SER A 159 -13.75 23.29 -14.70
N THR A 160 -13.08 24.37 -14.30
CA THR A 160 -11.71 24.64 -14.74
C THR A 160 -10.66 24.17 -13.75
N GLN A 161 -11.05 23.99 -12.48
CA GLN A 161 -10.17 23.55 -11.42
C GLN A 161 -10.74 22.33 -10.71
N PRO A 162 -9.92 21.34 -10.36
CA PRO A 162 -10.38 20.22 -9.55
C PRO A 162 -10.82 20.74 -8.19
N VAL A 163 -12.01 20.33 -7.76
CA VAL A 163 -12.58 20.72 -6.45
C VAL A 163 -12.90 19.50 -5.62
N LEU A 164 -12.31 19.42 -4.42
CA LEU A 164 -12.61 18.35 -3.47
C LEU A 164 -13.95 18.63 -2.80
N ARG A 165 -14.80 17.61 -2.78
CA ARG A 165 -16.13 17.66 -2.16
C ARG A 165 -16.12 16.83 -0.90
N CYS A 166 -16.88 17.29 0.08
CA CYS A 166 -16.98 16.67 1.38
C CYS A 166 -18.44 16.66 1.79
N LEU A 167 -19.17 15.62 1.42
CA LEU A 167 -20.58 15.43 1.79
C LEU A 167 -20.72 15.31 3.32
N GLY A 168 -19.81 14.58 3.95
CA GLY A 168 -19.77 14.37 5.40
C GLY A 168 -18.98 15.42 6.19
N ASN A 169 -18.53 15.03 7.38
CA ASN A 169 -17.58 15.82 8.19
C ASN A 169 -16.16 15.75 7.63
N ARG A 170 -15.84 14.67 6.90
CA ARG A 170 -14.57 14.43 6.24
C ARG A 170 -14.84 13.83 4.86
N PRO A 171 -14.01 14.11 3.85
CA PRO A 171 -14.13 13.45 2.56
C PRO A 171 -13.83 11.95 2.70
N THR A 172 -14.63 11.15 2.02
CA THR A 172 -14.49 9.70 1.85
C THR A 172 -13.38 9.37 0.86
N ILE A 173 -12.91 8.11 0.84
CA ILE A 173 -11.86 7.68 -0.11
C ILE A 173 -12.34 7.80 -1.55
N GLU A 174 -13.63 7.53 -1.79
CA GLU A 174 -14.27 7.66 -3.09
C GLU A 174 -14.29 9.13 -3.54
N GLU A 175 -14.58 10.08 -2.63
CA GLU A 175 -14.49 11.51 -2.94
C GLU A 175 -13.06 11.96 -3.25
N TRP A 176 -12.05 11.40 -2.58
CA TRP A 176 -10.64 11.65 -2.88
C TRP A 176 -10.20 11.05 -4.22
N ALA A 177 -10.64 9.82 -4.52
CA ALA A 177 -10.38 9.16 -5.80
C ALA A 177 -10.96 9.98 -6.96
N LEU A 178 -12.23 10.32 -6.82
CA LEU A 178 -12.97 11.13 -7.77
C LEU A 178 -12.39 12.56 -7.90
N TYR A 179 -11.69 13.05 -6.88
CA TYR A 179 -10.99 14.33 -6.91
C TYR A 179 -9.72 14.26 -7.76
N ILE A 180 -8.89 13.21 -7.61
CA ILE A 180 -7.67 13.02 -8.41
C ILE A 180 -7.90 12.30 -9.74
N GLU A 181 -9.15 12.06 -10.12
CA GLU A 181 -9.55 11.33 -11.33
C GLU A 181 -9.04 9.87 -11.33
N ALA A 182 -9.09 9.21 -10.17
CA ALA A 182 -8.86 7.78 -10.02
C ALA A 182 -10.17 7.01 -10.18
N ASP A 183 -10.13 5.93 -10.95
CA ASP A 183 -11.21 4.97 -11.16
C ASP A 183 -10.95 3.70 -10.32
N LEU A 184 -11.43 3.71 -9.07
CA LEU A 184 -11.21 2.61 -8.13
C LEU A 184 -12.04 1.36 -8.41
N ASP A 185 -13.06 1.45 -9.27
CA ASP A 185 -13.94 0.33 -9.58
C ASP A 185 -13.37 -0.55 -10.71
N GLU A 186 -12.55 0.02 -11.59
CA GLU A 186 -11.96 -0.67 -12.73
C GLU A 186 -10.43 -0.57 -12.75
N ALA A 187 -9.88 0.39 -13.52
CA ALA A 187 -8.48 0.40 -13.91
C ALA A 187 -7.50 0.74 -12.77
N ASP A 188 -7.92 1.58 -11.82
CA ASP A 188 -7.07 2.08 -10.74
C ASP A 188 -7.30 1.39 -9.40
N ALA A 189 -8.07 0.30 -9.36
CA ALA A 189 -8.25 -0.54 -8.17
C ALA A 189 -6.91 -0.90 -7.45
N PRO A 190 -5.83 -1.35 -8.13
CA PRO A 190 -4.54 -1.63 -7.47
C PRO A 190 -3.81 -0.37 -6.98
N PHE A 191 -4.25 0.82 -7.39
CA PHE A 191 -3.68 2.12 -7.01
C PHE A 191 -4.47 2.82 -5.90
N LYS A 192 -5.43 2.12 -5.27
CA LYS A 192 -6.18 2.63 -4.11
C LYS A 192 -5.29 3.22 -3.02
N TRP A 193 -4.13 2.63 -2.78
CA TRP A 193 -3.15 3.12 -1.80
C TRP A 193 -2.64 4.54 -2.09
N VAL A 194 -2.63 4.98 -3.36
CA VAL A 194 -2.25 6.36 -3.76
C VAL A 194 -3.31 7.33 -3.27
N VAL A 195 -4.59 6.98 -3.42
CA VAL A 195 -5.72 7.77 -2.94
C VAL A 195 -5.72 7.83 -1.41
N GLU A 196 -5.51 6.70 -0.73
CA GLU A 196 -5.41 6.63 0.73
C GLU A 196 -4.21 7.43 1.26
N SER A 197 -3.08 7.37 0.56
CA SER A 197 -1.90 8.19 0.85
C SER A 197 -2.17 9.67 0.67
N PHE A 198 -2.99 10.03 -0.33
CA PHE A 198 -3.37 11.42 -0.55
C PHE A 198 -4.32 11.92 0.55
N ALA A 199 -5.33 11.11 0.89
CA ALA A 199 -6.31 11.41 1.91
C ALA A 199 -5.70 11.55 3.32
N SER A 200 -4.64 10.79 3.61
CA SER A 200 -3.91 10.84 4.88
C SER A 200 -2.82 11.90 4.94
N MET A 201 -2.47 12.54 3.80
CA MET A 201 -1.39 13.52 3.78
C MET A 201 -1.77 14.80 4.52
N GLU A 202 -0.94 15.18 5.50
CA GLU A 202 -1.08 16.47 6.17
C GLU A 202 -0.75 17.63 5.22
N LEU A 203 -1.51 18.72 5.36
CA LEU A 203 -1.26 19.92 4.59
C LEU A 203 0.11 20.51 4.93
N PRO A 204 0.88 20.97 3.94
CA PRO A 204 2.18 21.56 4.21
C PRO A 204 1.96 22.89 4.93
N PRO A 205 2.63 23.18 6.07
CA PRO A 205 2.48 24.48 6.70
C PRO A 205 2.96 25.59 5.75
N PRO A 206 2.24 26.71 5.61
CA PRO A 206 1.18 27.24 6.49
C PRO A 206 -0.27 26.97 6.01
N TRP A 207 -0.51 25.95 5.19
CA TRP A 207 -1.83 25.67 4.64
C TRP A 207 -2.79 25.06 5.66
N THR A 208 -4.05 25.47 5.59
CA THR A 208 -5.16 24.88 6.36
C THR A 208 -6.36 24.63 5.45
N SER A 209 -7.20 23.64 5.77
CA SER A 209 -8.43 23.34 5.05
C SER A 209 -9.65 23.79 5.86
N TYR A 210 -10.68 24.25 5.15
CA TYR A 210 -11.99 24.52 5.71
C TYR A 210 -13.09 24.11 4.74
N LYS A 211 -14.23 23.67 5.28
CA LYS A 211 -15.43 23.34 4.50
C LYS A 211 -16.16 24.65 4.16
N GLY A 212 -16.11 25.04 2.90
CA GLY A 212 -16.82 26.20 2.37
C GLY A 212 -18.32 25.94 2.16
N VAL A 213 -19.01 26.93 1.62
CA VAL A 213 -20.42 26.81 1.21
C VAL A 213 -20.55 25.75 0.13
N GLY A 214 -21.62 24.94 0.17
CA GLY A 214 -21.90 23.90 -0.82
C GLY A 214 -21.00 22.67 -0.73
N SER A 215 -20.45 22.37 0.46
CA SER A 215 -19.65 21.17 0.73
C SER A 215 -18.33 21.08 -0.04
N ILE A 216 -17.84 22.22 -0.52
CA ILE A 216 -16.54 22.35 -1.20
C ILE A 216 -15.44 22.57 -0.16
N VAL A 217 -14.35 21.82 -0.25
CA VAL A 217 -13.16 22.06 0.56
C VAL A 217 -12.33 23.19 -0.06
N CYS A 218 -12.00 24.19 0.74
CA CYS A 218 -11.09 25.26 0.34
C CYS A 218 -9.85 25.24 1.23
N TYR A 219 -8.70 25.54 0.63
CA TYR A 219 -7.42 25.61 1.30
C TYR A 219 -6.99 27.07 1.41
N LEU A 220 -6.71 27.52 2.63
CA LEU A 220 -6.20 28.85 2.94
C LEU A 220 -4.73 28.75 3.34
N ASN A 221 -3.90 29.55 2.68
CA ASN A 221 -2.54 29.81 3.13
C ASN A 221 -2.58 30.93 4.19
N ASN A 222 -2.25 30.60 5.44
CA ASN A 222 -2.38 31.53 6.56
C ASN A 222 -1.36 32.69 6.53
N GLU A 223 -0.28 32.56 5.77
CA GLU A 223 0.73 33.63 5.66
C GLU A 223 0.39 34.60 4.52
N THR A 224 -0.06 34.08 3.37
CA THR A 224 -0.33 34.90 2.19
C THR A 224 -1.80 35.31 2.06
N ASN A 225 -2.70 34.75 2.87
CA ASN A 225 -4.16 34.85 2.74
C ASN A 225 -4.70 34.40 1.36
N GLN A 226 -3.92 33.62 0.61
CA GLN A 226 -4.38 33.06 -0.66
C GLN A 226 -5.30 31.86 -0.41
N THR A 227 -6.42 31.83 -1.12
CA THR A 227 -7.36 30.72 -1.11
C THR A 227 -7.32 29.97 -2.43
N THR A 228 -7.40 28.64 -2.37
CA THR A 228 -7.47 27.76 -3.53
C THR A 228 -8.44 26.62 -3.25
N TRP A 229 -9.07 26.10 -4.29
CA TRP A 229 -9.89 24.87 -4.22
C TRP A 229 -9.09 23.62 -4.59
N LYS A 230 -7.88 23.83 -5.10
CA LYS A 230 -6.91 22.80 -5.44
C LYS A 230 -6.00 22.52 -4.24
N HIS A 231 -5.97 21.27 -3.78
CA HIS A 231 -5.11 20.83 -2.69
C HIS A 231 -3.64 21.08 -3.06
N PRO A 232 -2.78 21.56 -2.14
CA PRO A 232 -1.38 21.88 -2.46
C PRO A 232 -0.58 20.73 -3.08
N PHE A 233 -0.89 19.49 -2.69
CA PHE A 233 -0.27 18.27 -3.23
C PHE A 233 -1.05 17.59 -4.37
N PHE A 234 -2.09 18.23 -4.91
CA PHE A 234 -2.92 17.63 -5.97
C PHE A 234 -2.09 17.17 -7.17
N ASP A 235 -1.25 18.05 -7.73
CA ASP A 235 -0.48 17.75 -8.94
C ASP A 235 0.52 16.62 -8.72
N TYR A 236 1.09 16.53 -7.51
CA TYR A 236 1.99 15.46 -7.15
C TYR A 236 1.29 14.11 -7.16
N PHE A 237 0.14 13.97 -6.47
CA PHE A 237 -0.58 12.69 -6.43
C PHE A 237 -1.24 12.34 -7.76
N LYS A 238 -1.70 13.33 -8.53
CA LYS A 238 -2.20 13.09 -9.89
C LYS A 238 -1.09 12.56 -10.80
N SER A 239 0.09 13.18 -10.77
CA SER A 239 1.26 12.70 -11.51
C SER A 239 1.74 11.33 -11.02
N LEU A 240 1.68 11.05 -9.72
CA LEU A 240 2.02 9.76 -9.15
C LEU A 240 1.05 8.67 -9.62
N LEU A 241 -0.26 8.96 -9.61
CA LEU A 241 -1.27 8.03 -10.12
C LEU A 241 -1.06 7.76 -11.61
N GLU A 242 -0.82 8.81 -12.40
CA GLU A 242 -0.52 8.67 -13.83
C GLU A 242 0.77 7.88 -14.07
N HIS A 243 1.80 8.07 -13.25
CA HIS A 243 3.01 7.25 -13.31
C HIS A 243 2.71 5.78 -12.97
N CYS A 244 1.94 5.49 -11.92
CA CYS A 244 1.53 4.14 -11.56
C CYS A 244 0.78 3.42 -12.69
N ARG A 245 -0.04 4.13 -13.49
CA ARG A 245 -0.73 3.57 -14.65
C ARG A 245 0.22 3.07 -15.76
N HIS A 246 1.42 3.64 -15.83
CA HIS A 246 2.43 3.28 -16.85
C HIS A 246 3.59 2.45 -16.29
N ALA A 247 3.69 2.35 -14.95
CA ALA A 247 4.79 1.67 -14.27
C ALA A 247 4.70 0.14 -14.42
N THR A 248 5.84 -0.52 -14.40
CA THR A 248 5.88 -1.98 -14.27
C THR A 248 5.39 -2.43 -12.88
N HIS A 249 5.10 -3.71 -12.73
CA HIS A 249 4.72 -4.27 -11.44
C HIS A 249 5.82 -4.07 -10.39
N GLU A 250 7.08 -4.25 -10.80
CA GLU A 250 8.26 -4.08 -9.95
C GLU A 250 8.47 -2.62 -9.52
N GLU A 251 8.29 -1.68 -10.46
CA GLU A 251 8.32 -0.24 -10.16
C GLU A 251 7.20 0.16 -9.18
N HIS A 252 6.00 -0.40 -9.35
CA HIS A 252 4.88 -0.16 -8.44
C HIS A 252 5.17 -0.68 -7.03
N LEU A 253 5.69 -1.90 -6.90
CA LEU A 253 6.14 -2.45 -5.62
C LEU A 253 7.23 -1.57 -5.00
N LYS A 254 8.23 -1.15 -5.78
CA LYS A 254 9.29 -0.23 -5.33
C LYS A 254 8.69 1.06 -4.76
N LEU A 255 7.71 1.68 -5.43
CA LEU A 255 7.05 2.90 -4.95
C LEU A 255 6.30 2.67 -3.63
N ARG A 256 5.55 1.57 -3.52
CA ARG A 256 4.82 1.20 -2.30
C ARG A 256 5.76 0.94 -1.13
N ILE A 257 6.84 0.19 -1.35
CA ILE A 257 7.85 -0.10 -0.32
C ILE A 257 8.54 1.18 0.14
N THR A 258 8.94 2.04 -0.81
CA THR A 258 9.55 3.34 -0.50
C THR A 258 8.61 4.22 0.32
N ARG A 259 7.31 4.23 -0.01
CA ARG A 259 6.28 4.97 0.74
C ARG A 259 6.08 4.41 2.15
N MET A 260 6.04 3.10 2.31
CA MET A 260 5.94 2.44 3.61
C MET A 260 7.14 2.82 4.50
N LEU A 261 8.35 2.77 3.96
CA LEU A 261 9.58 3.15 4.70
C LEU A 261 9.61 4.62 5.08
N TRP A 262 9.13 5.52 4.19
CA TRP A 262 8.96 6.93 4.53
C TRP A 262 8.00 7.13 5.70
N SER A 263 6.87 6.38 5.71
CA SER A 263 5.88 6.46 6.78
C SER A 263 6.46 5.95 8.10
N PHE A 264 7.21 4.86 8.07
CA PHE A 264 7.96 4.35 9.22
C PHE A 264 8.94 5.38 9.78
N GLU A 265 9.76 6.02 8.93
CA GLU A 265 10.72 7.03 9.37
C GLU A 265 10.00 8.27 9.93
N ALA A 266 8.90 8.72 9.31
CA ALA A 266 8.09 9.83 9.81
C ALA A 266 7.47 9.53 11.19
N GLU A 267 6.91 8.33 11.38
CA GLU A 267 6.38 7.89 12.67
C GLU A 267 7.49 7.81 13.73
N SER A 268 8.66 7.28 13.36
CA SER A 268 9.80 7.18 14.26
C SER A 268 10.25 8.56 14.77
N MET A 269 10.15 9.61 13.96
CA MET A 269 10.50 10.96 14.39
C MET A 269 9.47 11.59 15.34
N SER A 270 8.22 11.15 15.29
CA SER A 270 7.09 11.83 15.95
C SER A 270 6.86 11.41 17.40
N ILE A 271 7.07 10.13 17.76
CA ILE A 271 6.68 9.60 19.08
C ILE A 271 7.80 8.72 19.67
N SER A 272 8.62 9.29 20.56
CA SER A 272 9.74 8.55 21.18
C SER A 272 9.31 7.38 22.08
N SER A 273 8.07 7.34 22.58
CA SER A 273 7.60 6.32 23.55
C SER A 273 6.81 5.16 22.92
N LEU A 274 6.37 5.27 21.67
CA LEU A 274 5.57 4.27 20.96
C LEU A 274 6.24 3.80 19.66
N GLN A 275 7.56 4.00 19.53
CA GLN A 275 8.27 3.51 18.36
C GLN A 275 8.12 1.98 18.30
N HIS A 276 7.45 1.47 17.28
CA HIS A 276 7.54 0.08 16.94
C HIS A 276 8.86 -0.15 16.19
N PRO A 277 9.60 -1.23 16.47
CA PRO A 277 10.76 -1.57 15.68
C PRO A 277 10.33 -1.80 14.23
N LEU A 278 11.21 -1.52 13.26
CA LEU A 278 10.94 -1.76 11.83
C LEU A 278 10.44 -3.19 11.56
N LEU A 279 10.98 -4.16 12.31
CA LEU A 279 10.54 -5.55 12.26
C LEU A 279 9.42 -5.81 13.28
N SER A 280 8.40 -4.97 13.36
CA SER A 280 7.21 -5.31 14.12
C SER A 280 6.25 -6.14 13.24
N PRO A 281 5.30 -6.88 13.83
CA PRO A 281 4.26 -7.56 13.07
C PRO A 281 3.48 -6.61 12.15
N GLN A 282 3.17 -5.40 12.63
CA GLN A 282 2.45 -4.38 11.87
C GLN A 282 3.16 -4.02 10.55
N TRP A 283 4.45 -3.67 10.60
CA TRP A 283 5.20 -3.29 9.40
C TRP A 283 5.43 -4.48 8.47
N LEU A 284 5.58 -5.69 9.04
CA LEU A 284 5.72 -6.89 8.23
C LEU A 284 4.41 -7.26 7.52
N LEU A 285 3.25 -7.05 8.17
CA LEU A 285 1.93 -7.19 7.55
C LEU A 285 1.72 -6.17 6.44
N SER A 286 2.05 -4.89 6.65
CA SER A 286 2.02 -3.89 5.58
C SER A 286 2.93 -4.27 4.41
N PHE A 287 4.12 -4.81 4.70
CA PHE A 287 5.05 -5.23 3.67
C PHE A 287 4.55 -6.46 2.90
N ALA A 288 3.92 -7.42 3.58
CA ALA A 288 3.29 -8.58 2.95
C ALA A 288 2.05 -8.18 2.12
N GLU A 289 1.25 -7.23 2.59
CA GLU A 289 0.12 -6.65 1.85
C GLU A 289 0.58 -5.98 0.55
N ILE A 290 1.71 -5.27 0.58
CA ILE A 290 2.30 -4.67 -0.62
C ILE A 290 2.62 -5.74 -1.67
N LEU A 291 3.15 -6.89 -1.22
CA LEU A 291 3.53 -8.02 -2.07
C LEU A 291 2.35 -8.97 -2.38
N SER A 292 1.16 -8.70 -1.87
CA SER A 292 -0.02 -9.58 -1.97
C SER A 292 0.23 -11.00 -1.41
N ILE A 293 0.93 -11.09 -0.27
CA ILE A 293 1.26 -12.36 0.40
C ILE A 293 0.42 -12.49 1.66
N ASP A 294 -0.28 -13.63 1.80
CA ASP A 294 -0.98 -13.99 3.02
C ASP A 294 -0.04 -14.74 3.96
N LEU A 295 0.39 -14.07 5.04
CA LEU A 295 1.28 -14.66 6.04
C LEU A 295 0.65 -15.78 6.88
N VAL A 296 -0.67 -15.95 6.82
CA VAL A 296 -1.37 -17.10 7.42
C VAL A 296 -1.19 -18.34 6.56
N GLN A 297 -1.28 -18.20 5.23
CA GLN A 297 -1.11 -19.31 4.27
C GLN A 297 0.37 -19.60 3.98
N GLU A 298 1.21 -18.57 3.97
CA GLU A 298 2.63 -18.64 3.60
C GLU A 298 3.57 -18.22 4.76
N PRO A 299 3.46 -18.81 5.97
CA PRO A 299 4.24 -18.39 7.13
C PRO A 299 5.75 -18.59 6.93
N TYR A 300 6.16 -19.52 6.07
CA TYR A 300 7.57 -19.79 5.75
C TYR A 300 8.29 -18.58 5.12
N VAL A 301 7.54 -17.68 4.43
CA VAL A 301 8.11 -16.48 3.77
C VAL A 301 8.47 -15.39 4.78
N CYS A 302 7.90 -15.41 5.99
CA CYS A 302 8.09 -14.38 7.03
C CYS A 302 9.57 -14.03 7.28
N ARG A 303 10.46 -15.02 7.29
CA ARG A 303 11.90 -14.81 7.49
C ARG A 303 12.55 -14.07 6.32
N THR A 304 12.17 -14.40 5.09
CA THR A 304 12.65 -13.75 3.86
C THR A 304 12.19 -12.29 3.86
N LEU A 305 10.91 -12.03 4.17
CA LEU A 305 10.37 -10.67 4.26
C LEU A 305 11.11 -9.83 5.32
N LYS A 306 11.35 -10.37 6.52
CA LYS A 306 12.14 -9.69 7.57
C LYS A 306 13.56 -9.33 7.10
N THR A 307 14.16 -10.15 6.25
CA THR A 307 15.53 -9.94 5.75
C THR A 307 15.55 -8.80 4.73
N TYR A 308 14.66 -8.83 3.74
CA TYR A 308 14.57 -7.77 2.73
C TYR A 308 14.04 -6.46 3.29
N LEU A 309 13.15 -6.48 4.28
CA LEU A 309 12.69 -5.26 4.93
C LEU A 309 13.85 -4.50 5.60
N LYS A 310 14.79 -5.20 6.24
CA LYS A 310 16.03 -4.58 6.75
C LYS A 310 16.89 -4.00 5.64
N HIS A 311 17.05 -4.76 4.55
CA HIS A 311 17.84 -4.35 3.39
C HIS A 311 17.29 -3.06 2.77
N PHE A 312 15.98 -3.02 2.50
CA PHE A 312 15.33 -1.84 1.96
C PHE A 312 15.36 -0.64 2.89
N ALA A 313 15.17 -0.83 4.20
CA ALA A 313 15.30 0.28 5.15
C ALA A 313 16.74 0.83 5.20
N HIS A 314 17.75 -0.03 5.09
CA HIS A 314 19.14 0.41 4.98
C HIS A 314 19.35 1.21 3.69
N GLN A 315 18.93 0.70 2.53
CA GLN A 315 19.01 1.42 1.26
C GLN A 315 18.29 2.76 1.31
N TYR A 316 17.07 2.79 1.83
CA TYR A 316 16.26 3.99 1.94
C TYR A 316 16.95 5.07 2.81
N ARG A 317 17.59 4.70 3.91
CA ARG A 317 18.33 5.68 4.74
C ARG A 317 19.54 6.26 4.03
N HIS A 318 20.18 5.51 3.15
CA HIS A 318 21.38 5.95 2.42
C HIS A 318 21.07 6.69 1.12
N TYR A 319 20.08 6.23 0.36
CA TYR A 319 19.78 6.69 -0.99
C TYR A 319 18.42 7.38 -1.12
N GLN A 320 17.58 7.33 -0.08
CA GLN A 320 16.18 7.83 -0.08
C GLN A 320 15.27 7.13 -1.09
N GLN A 321 15.72 6.03 -1.67
CA GLN A 321 14.97 5.21 -2.63
C GLN A 321 15.37 3.74 -2.48
N VAL A 322 14.44 2.85 -2.85
CA VAL A 322 14.70 1.42 -3.04
C VAL A 322 15.04 1.18 -4.50
N GLU A 323 16.03 0.33 -4.77
CA GLU A 323 16.40 -0.03 -6.14
C GLU A 323 15.47 -1.12 -6.68
N GLU A 324 15.15 -1.05 -7.98
CA GLU A 324 14.20 -1.98 -8.62
C GLU A 324 14.77 -3.41 -8.68
N GLN A 325 16.07 -3.54 -8.92
CA GLN A 325 16.75 -4.84 -8.98
C GLN A 325 16.62 -5.63 -7.68
N ASP A 326 16.61 -4.95 -6.53
CA ASP A 326 16.45 -5.60 -5.23
C ASP A 326 15.00 -6.07 -5.00
N VAL A 327 14.01 -5.40 -5.61
CA VAL A 327 12.62 -5.87 -5.62
C VAL A 327 12.49 -7.13 -6.46
N VAL A 328 13.13 -7.20 -7.63
CA VAL A 328 13.19 -8.42 -8.46
C VAL A 328 13.82 -9.58 -7.67
N GLN A 329 14.95 -9.34 -7.00
CA GLN A 329 15.60 -10.35 -6.17
C GLN A 329 14.73 -10.84 -5.01
N LEU A 330 13.94 -9.94 -4.41
CA LEU A 330 12.97 -10.32 -3.39
C LEU A 330 11.92 -11.26 -3.96
N LEU A 331 11.32 -10.94 -5.10
CA LEU A 331 10.31 -11.79 -5.73
C LEU A 331 10.87 -13.17 -6.07
N GLU A 332 12.07 -13.24 -6.66
CA GLU A 332 12.77 -14.50 -6.91
C GLU A 332 13.01 -15.31 -5.62
N ALA A 333 13.41 -14.63 -4.54
CA ALA A 333 13.62 -15.29 -3.24
C ALA A 333 12.32 -15.85 -2.65
N ILE A 334 11.18 -15.20 -2.88
CA ILE A 334 9.86 -15.68 -2.43
C ILE A 334 9.45 -16.92 -3.23
N ASP A 335 9.61 -16.89 -4.55
CA ASP A 335 9.28 -18.04 -5.40
C ASP A 335 10.16 -19.26 -5.06
N ILE A 336 11.44 -19.05 -4.78
CA ILE A 336 12.34 -20.11 -4.28
C ILE A 336 11.84 -20.71 -2.96
N GLU A 337 11.28 -19.91 -2.05
CA GLU A 337 10.74 -20.45 -0.78
C GLU A 337 9.40 -21.16 -0.98
N ARG A 338 8.57 -20.74 -1.96
CA ARG A 338 7.36 -21.46 -2.37
C ARG A 338 7.68 -22.82 -2.97
N ASP A 339 8.64 -22.89 -3.88
CA ASP A 339 9.09 -24.16 -4.46
C ASP A 339 9.57 -25.14 -3.38
N LYS A 340 10.33 -24.64 -2.39
CA LYS A 340 10.74 -25.44 -1.23
C LYS A 340 9.56 -25.92 -0.39
N ALA A 341 8.54 -25.07 -0.23
CA ALA A 341 7.30 -25.42 0.48
C ALA A 341 6.59 -26.60 -0.17
N ASP A 342 6.44 -26.54 -1.49
CA ASP A 342 5.78 -27.57 -2.28
C ASP A 342 6.58 -28.88 -2.24
N GLU A 343 7.91 -28.82 -2.36
CA GLU A 343 8.77 -30.00 -2.25
C GLU A 343 8.65 -30.68 -0.88
N ILE A 344 8.57 -29.90 0.20
CA ILE A 344 8.43 -30.40 1.57
C ILE A 344 7.04 -30.96 1.79
N HIS A 345 6.00 -30.31 1.27
CA HIS A 345 4.64 -30.82 1.32
C HIS A 345 4.53 -32.18 0.61
N ASP A 346 5.15 -32.33 -0.56
CA ASP A 346 5.20 -33.60 -1.29
C ASP A 346 6.04 -34.69 -0.59
N LEU A 347 7.11 -34.31 0.13
CA LEU A 347 7.86 -35.20 1.02
C LEU A 347 6.96 -35.73 2.14
N LEU A 348 6.30 -34.84 2.87
CA LEU A 348 5.42 -35.19 3.99
C LEU A 348 4.21 -36.03 3.56
N ALA A 349 3.74 -35.85 2.32
CA ALA A 349 2.69 -36.68 1.73
C ALA A 349 3.12 -38.13 1.42
N GLY A 350 4.36 -38.52 1.75
CA GLY A 350 4.86 -39.88 1.57
C GLY A 350 5.04 -40.27 0.09
N LYS A 351 5.00 -39.31 -0.83
CA LYS A 351 5.14 -39.57 -2.27
C LYS A 351 6.57 -39.93 -2.67
N THR A 352 7.54 -40.00 -1.75
CA THR A 352 8.93 -40.27 -2.14
C THR A 352 9.77 -40.85 -1.01
N GLU A 353 10.41 -41.98 -1.27
CA GLU A 353 11.38 -42.63 -0.38
C GLU A 353 12.76 -41.96 -0.47
N GLU A 354 13.40 -41.73 0.69
CA GLU A 354 14.75 -41.15 0.80
C GLU A 354 15.83 -42.24 0.79
N PRO A 355 16.84 -42.17 -0.09
CA PRO A 355 18.09 -42.87 0.08
C PRO A 355 19.12 -42.02 0.85
N ASN A 356 20.02 -42.71 1.54
CA ASN A 356 21.16 -42.10 2.19
C ASN A 356 22.26 -41.77 1.15
N ILE A 357 22.55 -40.48 0.94
CA ILE A 357 23.51 -39.96 -0.05
C ILE A 357 24.77 -39.40 0.63
N ASP A 358 24.89 -39.49 1.96
CA ASP A 358 26.07 -38.99 2.68
C ASP A 358 27.39 -39.70 2.27
N ASP A 359 27.31 -40.85 1.59
CA ASP A 359 28.47 -41.56 1.04
C ASP A 359 29.06 -40.91 -0.24
N LEU A 360 28.34 -40.02 -0.93
CA LEU A 360 28.90 -39.23 -2.06
C LEU A 360 29.88 -38.16 -1.58
N ALA A 361 29.83 -37.82 -0.30
CA ALA A 361 30.21 -36.50 0.18
C ALA A 361 31.74 -36.31 0.30
N SER A 362 32.54 -37.32 -0.04
CA SER A 362 34.01 -37.27 -0.11
C SER A 362 34.58 -37.30 -1.53
N GLY A 363 33.76 -37.51 -2.57
CA GLY A 363 34.21 -37.62 -3.96
C GLY A 363 34.45 -36.27 -4.65
N GLN A 364 35.49 -36.17 -5.47
CA GLN A 364 35.67 -35.04 -6.40
C GLN A 364 34.56 -35.04 -7.46
N MET A 365 33.97 -33.89 -7.77
CA MET A 365 32.92 -33.73 -8.79
C MET A 365 33.48 -33.66 -10.21
N MET A 366 34.21 -34.69 -10.62
CA MET A 366 34.69 -34.80 -11.99
C MET A 366 33.79 -35.76 -12.76
N CYS A 367 33.40 -35.36 -13.97
CA CYS A 367 32.65 -36.25 -14.85
C CYS A 367 33.50 -37.48 -15.18
N VAL A 368 33.04 -38.68 -14.80
CA VAL A 368 33.76 -39.95 -15.03
C VAL A 368 34.19 -40.13 -16.48
N GLU A 369 33.35 -39.68 -17.42
CA GLU A 369 33.57 -39.83 -18.86
C GLU A 369 34.45 -38.73 -19.47
N CYS A 370 34.61 -37.61 -18.77
CA CYS A 370 35.49 -36.52 -19.23
C CYS A 370 36.82 -36.52 -18.49
N ALA A 371 36.93 -37.27 -17.39
CA ALA A 371 38.20 -37.48 -16.72
C ALA A 371 39.14 -38.19 -17.71
N PRO A 372 40.35 -37.68 -17.94
CA PRO A 372 41.32 -38.41 -18.74
C PRO A 372 41.53 -39.75 -18.04
N HIS A 373 41.12 -40.85 -18.69
CA HIS A 373 41.49 -42.18 -18.23
C HIS A 373 43.01 -42.17 -18.11
N ALA A 374 43.51 -42.11 -16.88
CA ALA A 374 44.91 -42.32 -16.61
C ALA A 374 45.19 -43.74 -17.13
N SER A 375 45.77 -43.82 -18.31
CA SER A 375 46.17 -45.07 -18.95
C SER A 375 46.96 -45.85 -17.90
N ALA A 376 46.42 -47.00 -17.52
CA ALA A 376 46.94 -47.87 -16.46
C ALA A 376 48.25 -48.58 -16.86
N ASP A 377 49.13 -47.89 -17.60
CA ASP A 377 50.48 -48.33 -17.94
C ASP A 377 51.47 -47.45 -17.18
N ASN A 378 51.69 -47.75 -15.90
CA ASN A 378 52.97 -47.49 -15.22
C ASN A 378 53.00 -48.20 -13.86
N THR A 379 53.28 -49.49 -13.92
CA THR A 379 53.89 -50.22 -12.81
C THR A 379 55.29 -49.68 -12.49
N ALA A 380 55.54 -49.50 -11.20
CA ALA A 380 56.84 -49.45 -10.52
C ALA A 380 57.68 -48.16 -10.59
N ALA A 381 57.48 -47.27 -9.62
CA ALA A 381 58.55 -46.80 -8.74
C ALA A 381 57.94 -46.06 -7.54
N GLY A 382 58.08 -46.62 -6.35
CA GLY A 382 57.72 -45.97 -5.10
C GLY A 382 58.70 -44.83 -4.77
N GLY A 383 58.16 -43.63 -4.57
CA GLY A 383 58.87 -42.50 -3.99
C GLY A 383 57.87 -41.62 -3.22
N PRO A 384 58.17 -41.18 -1.98
CA PRO A 384 57.26 -40.36 -1.19
C PRO A 384 57.21 -38.93 -1.74
N MET A 385 56.03 -38.47 -2.17
CA MET A 385 55.82 -37.09 -2.61
C MET A 385 55.70 -36.15 -1.41
N MET A 386 56.69 -35.27 -1.25
CA MET A 386 56.63 -34.08 -0.39
C MET A 386 55.66 -33.05 -0.99
N LEU A 387 54.84 -32.47 -0.11
CA LEU A 387 53.91 -31.39 -0.40
C LEU A 387 54.71 -30.08 -0.59
N GLU A 388 54.94 -29.67 -1.83
CA GLU A 388 55.43 -28.32 -2.12
C GLU A 388 54.29 -27.30 -2.23
N LYS A 389 54.60 -26.12 -1.71
CA LYS A 389 53.73 -24.99 -1.42
C LYS A 389 53.53 -24.15 -2.70
N PRO A 390 52.31 -23.77 -3.11
CA PRO A 390 52.14 -22.93 -4.31
C PRO A 390 52.53 -21.49 -4.00
N ALA A 391 53.42 -20.95 -4.84
CA ALA A 391 53.74 -19.53 -4.94
C ALA A 391 52.60 -18.77 -5.65
N ALA A 392 52.53 -17.48 -5.33
CA ALA A 392 51.48 -16.55 -5.73
C ALA A 392 51.58 -16.09 -7.20
N GLU A 393 50.41 -15.72 -7.72
CA GLU A 393 50.13 -14.77 -8.82
C GLU A 393 50.71 -15.03 -10.23
N GLY A 394 49.80 -15.05 -11.22
CA GLY A 394 50.12 -14.75 -12.62
C GLY A 394 49.69 -15.82 -13.63
N ASP A 395 48.75 -15.45 -14.50
CA ASP A 395 48.45 -16.00 -15.82
C ASP A 395 47.86 -17.42 -15.95
N ALA A 396 46.56 -17.41 -16.26
CA ALA A 396 45.76 -18.55 -16.67
C ALA A 396 46.24 -19.11 -18.02
N VAL A 397 47.09 -20.14 -17.97
CA VAL A 397 47.39 -20.99 -19.13
C VAL A 397 46.34 -22.10 -19.23
N ALA A 398 45.47 -21.96 -20.23
CA ALA A 398 44.59 -23.00 -20.71
C ALA A 398 45.39 -24.06 -21.49
N ALA A 399 45.70 -25.20 -20.88
CA ALA A 399 45.99 -26.45 -21.59
C ALA A 399 46.13 -27.63 -20.60
N GLY A 400 45.31 -28.68 -20.79
CA GLY A 400 45.83 -30.04 -20.64
C GLY A 400 45.11 -31.04 -19.75
N THR A 401 44.07 -30.67 -19.00
CA THR A 401 43.22 -31.66 -18.29
C THR A 401 41.76 -31.21 -18.30
N THR A 402 41.08 -31.40 -19.43
CA THR A 402 39.69 -30.96 -19.69
C THR A 402 38.65 -31.86 -19.02
N GLY A 403 38.82 -32.16 -17.74
CA GLY A 403 37.75 -32.77 -16.96
C GLY A 403 36.62 -31.77 -16.75
N LYS A 404 35.45 -32.00 -17.35
CA LYS A 404 34.25 -31.19 -17.05
C LYS A 404 33.76 -31.49 -15.64
N VAL A 405 33.34 -30.44 -14.93
CA VAL A 405 32.70 -30.58 -13.61
C VAL A 405 31.41 -31.38 -13.75
N ALA A 406 31.23 -32.37 -12.88
CA ALA A 406 30.00 -33.13 -12.81
C ALA A 406 28.92 -32.30 -12.11
N THR A 407 27.79 -32.10 -12.80
CA THR A 407 26.60 -31.43 -12.25
C THR A 407 25.47 -32.41 -11.95
N ILE A 408 25.64 -33.69 -12.32
CA ILE A 408 24.64 -34.73 -12.12
C ILE A 408 25.30 -35.96 -11.53
N PHE A 409 24.76 -36.45 -10.42
CA PHE A 409 25.09 -37.75 -9.86
C PHE A 409 23.99 -38.77 -10.19
N CYS A 410 24.38 -39.94 -10.68
CA CYS A 410 23.44 -41.02 -10.94
C CYS A 410 23.44 -42.01 -9.79
N THR A 411 22.37 -42.06 -8.99
CA THR A 411 22.33 -42.97 -7.82
C THR A 411 22.40 -44.45 -8.18
N SER A 412 21.91 -44.83 -9.36
CA SER A 412 21.93 -46.23 -9.80
C SER A 412 23.29 -46.67 -10.34
N CYS A 413 24.06 -45.75 -10.95
CA CYS A 413 25.41 -46.03 -11.43
C CYS A 413 26.47 -45.80 -10.33
N ASN A 414 26.12 -45.00 -9.31
CA ASN A 414 27.05 -44.50 -8.30
C ASN A 414 28.20 -43.64 -8.88
N ASP A 415 27.92 -42.93 -9.98
CA ASP A 415 28.89 -42.16 -10.75
C ASP A 415 28.43 -40.70 -10.95
N SER A 416 29.41 -39.80 -11.07
CA SER A 416 29.22 -38.37 -11.33
C SER A 416 29.45 -38.04 -12.81
N PHE A 417 28.52 -37.31 -13.42
CA PHE A 417 28.52 -36.94 -14.84
C PHE A 417 28.29 -35.44 -15.03
N CYS A 418 28.87 -34.87 -16.09
CA CYS A 418 28.37 -33.60 -16.63
C CYS A 418 27.04 -33.84 -17.37
N GLU A 419 26.21 -32.81 -17.49
CA GLU A 419 24.88 -32.91 -18.10
C GLU A 419 24.90 -33.54 -19.50
N ALA A 420 25.86 -33.18 -20.34
CA ALA A 420 26.01 -33.75 -21.68
C ALA A 420 26.32 -35.27 -21.67
N CYS A 421 27.23 -35.72 -20.79
CA CYS A 421 27.57 -37.13 -20.67
C CYS A 421 26.43 -37.94 -20.04
N PHE A 422 25.74 -37.37 -19.05
CA PHE A 422 24.57 -38.00 -18.45
C PHE A 422 23.50 -38.26 -19.52
N THR A 423 23.09 -37.25 -20.28
CA THR A 423 22.08 -37.38 -21.34
C THR A 423 22.51 -38.35 -22.44
N LYS A 424 23.79 -38.36 -22.82
CA LYS A 424 24.32 -39.29 -23.83
C LYS A 424 24.23 -40.75 -23.38
N ILE A 425 24.61 -41.04 -22.12
CA ILE A 425 24.69 -42.40 -21.58
C ILE A 425 23.34 -42.90 -21.09
N HIS A 426 22.57 -42.03 -20.44
CA HIS A 426 21.26 -42.35 -19.88
C HIS A 426 20.13 -42.13 -20.89
N GLY A 427 20.37 -41.55 -22.05
CA GLY A 427 19.36 -41.43 -23.11
C GLY A 427 18.99 -42.75 -23.80
N LYS A 428 19.68 -43.86 -23.50
CA LYS A 428 19.50 -45.16 -24.18
C LYS A 428 19.38 -46.31 -23.17
N GLY A 429 18.61 -47.34 -23.54
CA GLY A 429 18.48 -48.61 -22.80
C GLY A 429 17.85 -48.45 -21.41
N ASP A 430 18.19 -49.35 -20.49
CA ASP A 430 17.66 -49.37 -19.12
C ASP A 430 18.13 -48.19 -18.26
N ARG A 431 19.27 -47.57 -18.65
CA ARG A 431 19.82 -46.39 -17.97
C ARG A 431 18.91 -45.16 -18.07
N ARG A 432 17.95 -45.14 -19.00
CA ARG A 432 16.94 -44.06 -19.09
C ARG A 432 16.05 -43.93 -17.88
N ASN A 433 15.93 -45.01 -17.10
CA ASN A 433 15.13 -45.03 -15.88
C ASN A 433 15.96 -44.64 -14.65
N HIS A 434 17.26 -44.36 -14.81
CA HIS A 434 18.08 -43.93 -13.69
C HIS A 434 17.73 -42.49 -13.30
N ARG A 435 17.66 -42.25 -11.99
CA ARG A 435 17.30 -40.95 -11.45
C ARG A 435 18.55 -40.06 -11.33
N PRO A 436 18.59 -38.88 -11.98
CA PRO A 436 19.64 -37.90 -11.78
C PRO A 436 19.45 -37.16 -10.45
N VAL A 437 20.54 -36.91 -9.73
CA VAL A 437 20.62 -35.97 -8.61
C VAL A 437 21.49 -34.81 -9.04
N ARG A 438 20.94 -33.59 -9.07
CA ARG A 438 21.72 -32.41 -9.44
C ARG A 438 22.65 -32.01 -8.30
N LEU A 439 23.93 -31.88 -8.61
CA LEU A 439 24.94 -31.41 -7.68
C LEU A 439 25.19 -29.91 -7.92
N ILE A 440 25.25 -29.13 -6.84
CA ILE A 440 25.63 -27.71 -6.90
C ILE A 440 27.15 -27.64 -6.71
N PRO A 441 27.92 -27.14 -7.69
CA PRO A 441 29.34 -26.93 -7.50
C PRO A 441 29.61 -25.85 -6.47
N CYS A 442 30.61 -26.06 -5.61
CA CYS A 442 31.07 -25.00 -4.72
C CYS A 442 31.55 -23.80 -5.53
N SER A 443 30.99 -22.61 -5.26
CA SER A 443 31.31 -21.34 -5.96
C SER A 443 32.78 -20.98 -5.95
N ARG A 444 33.57 -21.53 -5.01
CA ARG A 444 34.99 -21.21 -4.86
C ARG A 444 35.93 -22.23 -5.49
N CYS A 445 35.79 -23.52 -5.18
CA CYS A 445 36.72 -24.53 -5.68
C CYS A 445 36.23 -25.24 -6.94
N LEU A 446 34.93 -25.19 -7.25
CA LEU A 446 34.25 -25.88 -8.37
C LEU A 446 34.47 -27.41 -8.45
N THR A 447 35.26 -27.98 -7.56
CA THR A 447 35.68 -29.40 -7.53
C THR A 447 34.91 -30.25 -6.53
N LEU A 448 34.26 -29.62 -5.56
CA LEU A 448 33.50 -30.30 -4.51
C LEU A 448 32.04 -29.85 -4.58
N PRO A 449 31.10 -30.74 -4.21
CA PRO A 449 29.71 -30.36 -4.06
C PRO A 449 29.59 -29.34 -2.92
N ALA A 450 28.75 -28.34 -3.11
CA ALA A 450 28.43 -27.37 -2.08
C ALA A 450 27.64 -28.06 -0.95
N LYS A 451 28.09 -27.93 0.29
CA LYS A 451 27.43 -28.50 1.47
C LYS A 451 26.84 -27.43 2.38
N LEU A 452 27.05 -26.16 2.05
CA LEU A 452 26.66 -25.02 2.85
C LEU A 452 26.20 -23.91 1.89
N GLN A 453 25.05 -23.30 2.14
CA GLN A 453 24.64 -22.05 1.54
C GLN A 453 24.87 -20.93 2.56
N CYS A 454 25.60 -19.90 2.15
CA CYS A 454 25.74 -18.71 2.98
C CYS A 454 24.41 -17.97 3.03
N THR A 455 23.90 -17.64 4.22
CA THR A 455 22.66 -16.87 4.35
C THR A 455 22.84 -15.37 4.09
N TYR A 456 24.07 -14.93 3.89
CA TYR A 456 24.39 -13.53 3.58
C TYR A 456 24.55 -13.29 2.08
N THR A 457 25.44 -14.05 1.44
CA THR A 457 25.73 -13.90 0.00
C THR A 457 24.86 -14.79 -0.87
N PHE A 458 24.10 -15.71 -0.29
CA PHE A 458 23.31 -16.74 -0.98
C PHE A 458 24.13 -17.70 -1.86
N GLU A 459 25.45 -17.61 -1.83
CA GLU A 459 26.36 -18.49 -2.55
C GLU A 459 26.53 -19.86 -1.87
N ASN A 460 26.91 -20.86 -2.66
CA ASN A 460 26.97 -22.26 -2.26
C ASN A 460 28.44 -22.73 -2.14
N PHE A 461 28.81 -23.24 -0.96
CA PHE A 461 30.19 -23.59 -0.62
C PHE A 461 30.31 -25.02 -0.12
N CYS A 462 31.43 -25.68 -0.42
CA CYS A 462 31.83 -26.87 0.32
C CYS A 462 32.31 -26.48 1.73
N HIS A 463 32.33 -27.42 2.68
CA HIS A 463 32.77 -27.14 4.06
C HIS A 463 34.15 -26.47 4.12
N ARG A 464 35.09 -26.92 3.29
CA ARG A 464 36.46 -26.41 3.26
C ARG A 464 36.51 -24.95 2.80
N CYS A 465 35.88 -24.63 1.68
CA CYS A 465 35.89 -23.26 1.15
C CYS A 465 35.11 -22.30 2.06
N TYR A 466 34.01 -22.74 2.65
CA TYR A 466 33.26 -21.93 3.60
C TYR A 466 34.11 -21.57 4.82
N ALA A 467 34.66 -22.58 5.50
CA ALA A 467 35.38 -22.40 6.77
C ALA A 467 36.74 -21.72 6.60
N MET A 468 37.42 -21.91 5.46
CA MET A 468 38.79 -21.41 5.28
C MET A 468 38.88 -20.04 4.61
N ILE A 469 37.92 -19.74 3.72
CA ILE A 469 37.97 -18.57 2.83
C ILE A 469 36.77 -17.68 3.13
N HIS A 470 35.55 -18.17 2.87
CA HIS A 470 34.36 -17.32 2.86
C HIS A 470 34.04 -16.70 4.22
N VAL A 471 34.14 -17.47 5.33
CA VAL A 471 33.85 -16.95 6.68
C VAL A 471 34.73 -15.77 7.09
N LYS A 472 35.92 -15.63 6.49
CA LYS A 472 36.85 -14.53 6.76
C LYS A 472 36.54 -13.27 5.96
N GLU A 473 35.79 -13.41 4.85
CA GLU A 473 35.33 -12.31 4.01
C GLU A 473 34.02 -11.71 4.54
N LEU A 474 33.29 -12.47 5.37
CA LEU A 474 32.08 -12.00 6.02
C LEU A 474 32.38 -10.95 7.11
N PRO A 475 31.58 -9.89 7.22
CA PRO A 475 31.67 -8.94 8.32
C PRO A 475 31.62 -9.65 9.70
N PRO A 476 32.54 -9.36 10.64
CA PRO A 476 32.68 -10.12 11.89
C PRO A 476 31.49 -9.99 12.87
N HIS A 477 30.57 -9.05 12.62
CA HIS A 477 29.37 -8.86 13.43
C HIS A 477 28.18 -9.71 12.95
N LEU A 478 28.32 -10.42 11.83
CA LEU A 478 27.27 -11.29 11.29
C LEU A 478 27.45 -12.71 11.83
N ASP A 479 26.74 -13.04 12.92
CA ASP A 479 26.64 -14.41 13.43
C ASP A 479 25.63 -15.21 12.58
N LEU A 480 26.02 -15.43 11.31
CA LEU A 480 25.21 -16.10 10.33
C LEU A 480 25.67 -17.55 10.20
N ARG A 481 24.82 -18.46 10.72
CA ARG A 481 25.01 -19.90 10.52
C ARG A 481 24.64 -20.24 9.07
N PRO A 482 25.57 -20.82 8.29
CA PRO A 482 25.23 -21.26 6.94
C PRO A 482 24.14 -22.33 7.01
N ARG A 483 23.25 -22.34 6.02
CA ARG A 483 22.31 -23.45 5.84
C ARG A 483 23.08 -24.63 5.25
N ARG A 484 23.03 -25.81 5.86
CA ARG A 484 23.69 -26.99 5.29
C ARG A 484 22.91 -27.42 4.04
N ILE A 485 23.57 -27.98 3.03
CA ILE A 485 22.96 -28.53 1.81
C ILE A 485 23.12 -30.05 1.88
N THR A 486 22.00 -30.77 1.93
CA THR A 486 21.91 -32.22 1.78
C THR A 486 21.51 -32.55 0.36
N TYR A 487 22.32 -33.37 -0.30
CA TYR A 487 21.94 -33.94 -1.59
C TYR A 487 21.03 -35.12 -1.32
N SER A 488 19.73 -34.98 -1.49
CA SER A 488 18.79 -36.12 -1.47
C SER A 488 18.55 -36.61 -2.91
N LYS A 489 17.86 -37.73 -3.11
CA LYS A 489 17.46 -38.21 -4.46
C LYS A 489 16.62 -37.17 -5.23
N LYS A 490 16.09 -36.16 -4.54
CA LYS A 490 15.27 -35.09 -5.11
C LYS A 490 16.07 -33.87 -5.58
N GLY A 491 17.35 -33.77 -5.20
CA GLY A 491 18.17 -32.58 -5.43
C GLY A 491 18.81 -32.08 -4.13
N PRO A 492 19.57 -30.98 -4.19
CA PRO A 492 20.14 -30.33 -3.02
C PRO A 492 19.02 -29.67 -2.19
N LEU A 493 18.61 -30.32 -1.10
CA LEU A 493 17.81 -29.69 -0.04
C LEU A 493 18.72 -28.97 0.93
N LEU A 494 18.21 -27.97 1.65
CA LEU A 494 18.93 -27.32 2.74
C LEU A 494 18.66 -28.08 4.04
N ASP A 495 19.66 -28.83 4.50
CA ASP A 495 19.64 -29.68 5.67
C ASP A 495 19.44 -28.89 6.97
N SER A 496 18.35 -29.20 7.64
CA SER A 496 17.98 -28.68 8.96
C SER A 496 18.09 -29.74 10.07
N SER A 497 18.68 -30.91 9.77
CA SER A 497 18.62 -32.17 10.55
C SER A 497 19.39 -32.24 11.88
N ARG A 498 19.71 -31.12 12.54
CA ARG A 498 20.06 -31.17 13.98
C ARG A 498 18.88 -30.93 14.92
N ARG A 499 17.68 -30.84 14.36
CA ARG A 499 16.41 -31.04 15.06
C ARG A 499 15.38 -31.62 14.08
N ASP A 500 15.34 -32.94 13.91
CA ASP A 500 14.32 -33.59 13.06
C ASP A 500 12.88 -33.46 13.61
N ALA A 501 12.72 -32.95 14.84
CA ALA A 501 11.42 -32.50 15.35
C ALA A 501 11.03 -31.07 14.91
N ASP A 502 11.98 -30.27 14.42
CA ASP A 502 11.81 -28.82 14.16
C ASP A 502 11.50 -28.53 12.68
N VAL A 503 11.81 -29.42 11.74
CA VAL A 503 11.48 -29.22 10.31
C VAL A 503 9.98 -29.38 10.06
N THR A 504 9.34 -30.34 10.73
CA THR A 504 7.88 -30.50 10.69
C THR A 504 7.16 -29.36 11.41
N LEU A 505 7.78 -28.75 12.44
CA LEU A 505 7.28 -27.54 13.11
C LEU A 505 7.48 -26.28 12.23
N LEU A 506 8.64 -26.11 11.60
CA LEU A 506 8.92 -24.99 10.69
C LEU A 506 8.00 -24.91 9.47
N TRP A 507 7.39 -26.04 9.07
CA TRP A 507 6.56 -26.12 7.85
C TRP A 507 5.07 -26.45 8.11
N ARG A 508 4.70 -27.01 9.27
CA ARG A 508 3.30 -27.26 9.67
C ARG A 508 2.90 -26.80 11.08
N GLY A 509 3.74 -26.05 11.81
CA GLY A 509 3.30 -25.29 13.00
C GLY A 509 4.43 -24.80 13.91
N PRO A 510 4.42 -23.53 14.35
CA PRO A 510 3.22 -22.81 14.73
C PRO A 510 3.00 -21.55 13.89
N ALA A 511 1.76 -21.05 13.85
CA ALA A 511 1.46 -19.70 13.37
C ALA A 511 2.22 -18.58 14.13
N TRP A 512 2.99 -18.94 15.17
CA TRP A 512 3.83 -18.09 16.01
C TRP A 512 5.20 -17.80 15.39
N HIS A 513 5.47 -16.52 15.13
CA HIS A 513 6.77 -16.03 14.66
C HIS A 513 7.45 -15.16 15.72
N THR A 514 8.77 -15.30 15.87
CA THR A 514 9.55 -14.48 16.81
C THR A 514 9.82 -13.09 16.25
N PHE A 515 9.52 -12.08 17.06
CA PHE A 515 9.79 -10.66 16.86
C PHE A 515 10.55 -10.12 18.07
N TYR A 516 11.05 -8.90 17.98
CA TYR A 516 11.79 -8.25 19.07
C TYR A 516 11.17 -6.89 19.32
N ASP A 517 10.96 -6.52 20.58
CA ASP A 517 10.54 -5.17 20.93
C ASP A 517 11.71 -4.17 20.86
N ILE A 518 11.45 -2.89 21.14
CA ILE A 518 12.49 -1.84 21.14
C ILE A 518 13.61 -2.06 22.15
N ARG A 519 13.42 -2.94 23.15
CA ARG A 519 14.43 -3.31 24.14
C ARG A 519 15.24 -4.52 23.71
N GLY A 520 14.93 -5.09 22.53
CA GLY A 520 15.54 -6.32 22.04
C GLY A 520 15.02 -7.57 22.76
N ILE A 521 13.91 -7.49 23.49
CA ILE A 521 13.32 -8.65 24.16
C ILE A 521 12.46 -9.39 23.13
N PRO A 522 12.67 -10.71 22.93
CA PRO A 522 11.87 -11.48 22.00
C PRO A 522 10.42 -11.62 22.48
N PHE A 523 9.49 -11.61 21.54
CA PHE A 523 8.11 -12.02 21.73
C PHE A 523 7.64 -12.81 20.50
N HIS A 524 6.61 -13.62 20.67
CA HIS A 524 6.03 -14.44 19.61
C HIS A 524 4.70 -13.82 19.20
N TYR A 525 4.44 -13.76 17.90
CA TYR A 525 3.21 -13.23 17.33
C TYR A 525 2.60 -14.24 16.37
N ASN A 526 1.29 -14.47 16.52
CA ASN A 526 0.52 -15.40 15.72
C ASN A 526 -0.29 -14.66 14.65
N PHE A 527 0.03 -14.86 13.36
CA PHE A 527 -0.70 -14.20 12.27
C PHE A 527 -2.15 -14.69 12.09
N GLU A 528 -2.46 -15.92 12.52
CA GLU A 528 -3.80 -16.50 12.42
C GLU A 528 -4.72 -15.98 13.53
N THR A 529 -4.20 -15.85 14.77
CA THR A 529 -4.99 -15.44 15.94
C THR A 529 -4.84 -13.96 16.33
N ASP A 530 -3.91 -13.23 15.72
CA ASP A 530 -3.50 -11.85 16.12
C ASP A 530 -3.03 -11.76 17.59
N GLU A 531 -2.61 -12.90 18.16
CA GLU A 531 -2.13 -12.95 19.54
C GLU A 531 -0.62 -12.69 19.63
N ALA A 532 -0.20 -11.99 20.68
CA ALA A 532 1.20 -11.77 21.01
C ALA A 532 1.52 -12.29 22.42
N MET A 533 2.58 -13.09 22.55
CA MET A 533 3.01 -13.61 23.85
C MET A 533 4.52 -13.51 24.05
N ARG A 534 4.96 -13.21 25.28
CA ARG A 534 6.40 -13.13 25.60
C ARG A 534 7.03 -14.49 25.86
N ARG A 535 6.25 -15.48 26.30
CA ARG A 535 6.75 -16.85 26.50
C ARG A 535 6.80 -17.58 25.16
N ASP A 536 7.67 -18.58 25.05
CA ASP A 536 7.66 -19.48 23.91
C ASP A 536 6.36 -20.32 23.95
N PRO A 537 5.55 -20.33 22.88
CA PRO A 537 4.35 -21.16 22.80
C PRO A 537 4.66 -22.64 23.04
N VAL A 538 5.84 -23.11 22.61
CA VAL A 538 6.26 -24.51 22.74
C VAL A 538 6.48 -24.87 24.21
N ASP A 539 7.14 -24.00 24.98
CA ASP A 539 7.38 -24.20 26.42
C ASP A 539 6.09 -24.23 27.24
N SER A 540 5.07 -23.50 26.77
CA SER A 540 3.77 -23.41 27.44
C SER A 540 3.00 -24.73 27.41
N SER A 541 3.16 -25.51 26.33
CA SER A 541 2.49 -26.81 26.16
C SER A 541 3.04 -27.92 27.07
N ILE A 542 4.33 -27.85 27.43
CA ILE A 542 5.04 -28.89 28.18
C ILE A 542 4.76 -28.83 29.70
N SER A 543 4.27 -27.70 30.21
CA SER A 543 4.13 -27.46 31.65
C SER A 543 2.77 -27.84 32.26
N SER A 544 1.84 -28.42 31.49
CA SER A 544 0.47 -28.73 31.97
C SER A 544 0.27 -30.12 32.59
N GLU A 545 1.30 -30.98 32.63
CA GLU A 545 1.22 -32.28 33.32
C GLU A 545 1.70 -32.20 34.77
N SER A 546 0.73 -32.18 35.70
CA SER A 546 0.79 -32.46 37.17
C SER A 546 0.90 -31.27 38.15
N PRO A 547 -0.12 -31.00 38.99
CA PRO A 547 0.02 -30.09 40.12
C PRO A 547 0.50 -30.83 41.37
N GLY A 548 1.71 -30.52 41.84
CA GLY A 548 2.05 -30.62 43.26
C GLY A 548 1.60 -29.34 43.98
N PRO A 549 1.03 -29.40 45.20
CA PRO A 549 0.50 -28.23 45.88
C PRO A 549 1.66 -27.43 46.48
N THR A 550 2.16 -26.43 45.76
CA THR A 550 3.06 -25.43 46.33
C THR A 550 2.61 -24.03 45.95
N THR A 551 2.18 -23.32 46.98
CA THR A 551 1.76 -21.93 47.05
C THR A 551 2.78 -20.98 46.41
N GLN A 552 2.40 -20.21 45.38
CA GLN A 552 3.11 -18.96 45.05
C GLN A 552 2.16 -17.84 44.62
N HIS A 553 2.37 -16.71 45.30
CA HIS A 553 1.94 -15.36 44.95
C HIS A 553 2.60 -14.94 43.63
N VAL A 554 1.82 -14.53 42.64
CA VAL A 554 2.29 -13.81 41.45
C VAL A 554 1.58 -12.46 41.39
N SER A 555 2.36 -11.39 41.22
CA SER A 555 1.95 -9.99 41.20
C SER A 555 1.35 -9.57 39.85
N GLN A 556 0.21 -8.88 39.91
CA GLN A 556 -0.66 -8.46 38.79
C GLN A 556 -0.10 -7.35 37.85
N GLU A 557 1.20 -7.04 37.87
CA GLU A 557 1.75 -5.90 37.09
C GLU A 557 2.27 -6.29 35.68
N GLU A 558 2.49 -7.56 35.35
CA GLU A 558 3.01 -7.98 34.04
C GLU A 558 1.93 -8.10 32.94
N GLU A 559 0.66 -8.21 33.30
CA GLU A 559 -0.44 -8.45 32.35
C GLU A 559 -0.92 -7.15 31.66
N GLN A 560 -0.63 -5.98 32.22
CA GLN A 560 -1.05 -4.68 31.66
C GLN A 560 -0.13 -4.13 30.56
N ALA A 561 1.11 -4.62 30.44
CA ALA A 561 2.04 -4.18 29.38
C ALA A 561 1.82 -4.91 28.03
N VAL A 562 1.17 -6.08 28.03
CA VAL A 562 0.92 -6.88 26.82
C VAL A 562 -0.38 -6.47 26.12
N ALA A 563 -1.40 -6.05 26.89
CA ALA A 563 -2.66 -5.57 26.35
C ALA A 563 -2.55 -4.26 25.53
N ALA A 564 -1.49 -3.47 25.74
CA ALA A 564 -1.23 -2.24 24.98
C ALA A 564 -0.60 -2.49 23.59
N ALA A 565 -0.08 -3.68 23.32
CA ALA A 565 0.57 -4.04 22.07
C ALA A 565 -0.31 -4.88 21.11
N GLY A 566 -1.50 -5.32 21.56
CA GLY A 566 -2.32 -6.34 20.87
C GLY A 566 -3.77 -5.94 20.59
N ARG A 567 -4.06 -4.64 20.40
CA ARG A 567 -5.36 -4.23 19.82
C ARG A 567 -5.11 -3.33 18.62
N VAL A 568 -5.09 -3.94 17.43
CA VAL A 568 -5.32 -3.19 16.19
C VAL A 568 -6.80 -2.83 16.15
N HIS A 569 -7.17 -1.70 16.74
CA HIS A 569 -8.47 -1.08 16.49
C HIS A 569 -8.40 -0.30 15.17
N PRO A 570 -9.34 -0.47 14.23
CA PRO A 570 -9.45 0.40 13.08
C PRO A 570 -10.02 1.74 13.57
N GLY A 571 -9.12 2.71 13.77
CA GLY A 571 -9.47 4.11 13.96
C GLY A 571 -8.86 4.75 15.20
N LEU A 572 -7.99 5.73 14.99
CA LEU A 572 -8.12 7.08 15.55
C LEU A 572 -7.00 8.01 15.04
N THR A 573 -7.42 9.02 14.28
CA THR A 573 -6.70 10.28 14.14
C THR A 573 -6.76 11.04 15.46
N ASN A 574 -5.62 11.30 16.11
CA ASN A 574 -5.33 12.55 16.84
C ASN A 574 -3.95 12.50 17.49
N ILE A 575 -2.95 13.13 16.87
CA ILE A 575 -1.82 13.74 17.58
C ILE A 575 -1.53 15.08 16.90
N ALA A 576 -1.64 16.16 17.68
CA ALA A 576 -1.28 17.51 17.27
C ALA A 576 0.02 17.94 17.94
N ASN A 577 0.81 18.71 17.17
CA ASN A 577 1.94 19.56 17.57
C ASN A 577 3.27 18.90 17.99
N VAL A 578 4.15 18.69 17.00
CA VAL A 578 5.61 18.70 17.19
C VAL A 578 6.29 19.51 16.06
N LYS A 579 7.29 20.31 16.43
CA LYS A 579 8.03 21.24 15.54
C LYS A 579 8.97 20.51 14.56
N LYS A 580 9.01 21.04 13.32
CA LYS A 580 9.74 20.58 12.11
C LYS A 580 11.29 20.49 12.20
N PRO A 581 11.91 19.65 11.35
CA PRO A 581 13.16 19.89 10.63
C PRO A 581 12.93 20.12 9.10
N PRO A 582 13.96 20.45 8.28
CA PRO A 582 13.81 21.28 7.08
C PRO A 582 13.42 20.50 5.80
N MET A 583 12.74 21.22 4.88
CA MET A 583 12.30 20.71 3.58
C MET A 583 13.45 20.68 2.56
N LEU A 584 13.63 19.55 1.88
CA LEU A 584 14.48 19.42 0.70
C LEU A 584 13.68 19.76 -0.58
N LYS A 585 14.22 20.70 -1.36
CA LYS A 585 13.84 20.96 -2.74
C LYS A 585 14.70 20.07 -3.64
N GLY A 586 14.09 19.30 -4.52
CA GLY A 586 14.80 18.68 -5.64
C GLY A 586 14.14 17.40 -6.12
N LEU A 587 13.49 17.47 -7.28
CA LEU A 587 13.62 16.53 -8.41
C LEU A 587 12.42 16.70 -9.35
N PHE A 588 12.77 16.97 -10.62
CA PHE A 588 12.06 16.79 -11.89
C PHE A 588 12.27 18.02 -12.78
N THR A 589 13.46 18.06 -13.41
CA THR A 589 13.66 18.82 -14.65
C THR A 589 13.15 17.95 -15.80
N THR A 590 12.11 18.43 -16.49
CA THR A 590 11.60 17.88 -17.75
C THR A 590 12.67 17.90 -18.84
N PRO A 591 12.83 16.86 -19.69
CA PRO A 591 13.54 17.02 -20.95
C PRO A 591 12.62 17.59 -22.03
N ARG A 592 13.23 18.31 -22.97
CA ARG A 592 12.65 18.78 -24.23
C ARG A 592 12.49 17.66 -25.24
#